data_AF-A0A6M1XU06-F1
#
_entry.id   AF-A0A6M1XU06-F1
#
_cell.length_a   1.000
_cell.length_b   1.000
_cell.length_c   1.000
_cell.angle_alpha   90.00
_cell.angle_beta   90.00
_cell.angle_gamma   90.00
#
_symmetry.space_group_name_H-M   'P 1'
#
loop_
_entity.id
_entity.type
_entity.pdbx_description
1 polymer ?
#
loop_
_entity_poly.entity_id
_entity_poly.type
_entity_poly.pdbx_seq_one_letter_code
_entity_poly.pdbx_strand_id
1 'polypeptide(L)'
;WADNATFETKINNGSLNLKVQDEYKDYYDKKVEAVKNLLAKAKTDSNKDNVYVNFLSVASGGSAFNSTYNYASHINPEIAKTIKENGKARTGWLIVDYAGYPWPGYDDIVSEIIDSNK
;
A
#
# COMPACT_ATOMS: atom_id res chain seq x y z
N TRP A 1 10.99 -9.32 11.30
CA TRP A 1 10.08 -9.01 10.18
C TRP A 1 9.49 -10.33 9.72
N ALA A 2 8.16 -10.46 9.62
CA ALA A 2 7.55 -11.73 9.19
C ALA A 2 7.66 -11.86 7.66
N ASP A 3 7.93 -13.08 7.16
CA ASP A 3 8.04 -13.32 5.72
C ASP A 3 6.66 -13.36 5.06
N ASN A 4 6.49 -12.64 3.94
CA ASN A 4 5.29 -12.63 3.09
C ASN A 4 3.98 -12.55 3.89
N ALA A 5 3.84 -11.52 4.73
CA ALA A 5 2.75 -11.45 5.70
C ALA A 5 2.28 -10.01 5.96
N THR A 6 1.02 -9.89 6.36
CA THR A 6 0.55 -8.75 7.15
C THR A 6 0.80 -9.03 8.64
N PHE A 7 1.56 -8.19 9.32
CA PHE A 7 1.93 -8.40 10.72
C PHE A 7 1.97 -7.10 11.52
N GLU A 8 1.93 -7.24 12.84
CA GLU A 8 2.14 -6.14 13.78
C GLU A 8 3.30 -6.48 14.72
N THR A 9 4.11 -5.49 15.08
CA THR A 9 5.21 -5.67 16.02
C THR A 9 5.52 -4.39 16.77
N LYS A 10 5.96 -4.53 18.02
CA LYS A 10 6.42 -3.40 18.82
C LYS A 10 7.86 -3.06 18.47
N ILE A 11 8.14 -1.79 18.22
CA ILE A 11 9.48 -1.26 17.96
C ILE A 11 9.84 -0.19 19.00
N ASN A 12 11.09 0.27 18.98
CA ASN A 12 11.58 1.35 19.87
C ASN A 12 11.26 1.06 21.35
N ASN A 13 11.69 -0.10 21.87
CA ASN A 13 11.43 -0.55 23.25
C ASN A 13 9.94 -0.53 23.64
N GLY A 14 9.03 -0.75 22.68
CA GLY A 14 7.59 -0.80 22.91
C GLY A 14 6.85 0.52 22.70
N SER A 15 7.58 1.62 22.46
CA SER A 15 6.99 2.95 22.28
C SER A 15 6.12 3.10 21.04
N LEU A 16 6.39 2.32 19.98
CA LEU A 16 5.60 2.35 18.74
C LEU A 16 5.05 0.97 18.41
N ASN A 17 3.87 0.94 17.81
CA ASN A 17 3.28 -0.26 17.20
C ASN A 17 3.37 -0.16 15.68
N LEU A 18 4.27 -0.94 15.10
CA LEU A 18 4.45 -1.02 13.65
C LEU A 18 3.45 -2.04 13.08
N LYS A 19 2.66 -1.62 12.10
CA LYS A 19 1.68 -2.43 11.39
C LYS A 19 2.05 -2.46 9.91
N VAL A 20 2.36 -3.64 9.40
CA VAL A 20 2.94 -3.83 8.05
C VAL A 20 2.07 -4.75 7.23
N GLN A 21 1.84 -4.39 5.96
CA GLN A 21 1.44 -5.31 4.90
C GLN A 21 2.65 -5.50 4.00
N ASP A 22 3.18 -6.72 3.95
CA ASP A 22 4.33 -7.08 3.10
C ASP A 22 4.11 -8.48 2.51
N GLU A 23 2.90 -8.73 2.01
CA GLU A 23 2.58 -9.97 1.30
C GLU A 23 3.10 -9.84 -0.14
N TYR A 24 4.42 -9.95 -0.31
CA TYR A 24 5.13 -9.69 -1.57
C TYR A 24 5.08 -10.85 -2.58
N LYS A 25 4.63 -12.06 -2.20
CA LYS A 25 4.45 -13.23 -3.09
C LYS A 25 2.99 -13.44 -3.52
N ASP A 26 2.09 -12.53 -3.14
CA ASP A 26 0.67 -12.67 -3.41
C ASP A 26 0.32 -12.48 -4.89
N TYR A 27 -0.81 -13.07 -5.31
CA TYR A 27 -1.41 -12.73 -6.60
C TYR A 27 -2.18 -11.40 -6.53
N TYR A 28 -2.43 -10.79 -7.69
CA TYR A 28 -3.05 -9.47 -7.83
C TYR A 28 -4.24 -9.22 -6.90
N ASP A 29 -5.28 -10.06 -6.94
CA ASP A 29 -6.50 -9.84 -6.14
C ASP A 29 -6.22 -9.85 -4.64
N LYS A 30 -5.45 -10.84 -4.19
CA LYS A 30 -5.07 -10.99 -2.77
C LYS A 30 -4.18 -9.83 -2.31
N LYS A 31 -3.29 -9.35 -3.19
CA LYS A 31 -2.45 -8.19 -2.92
C LYS A 31 -3.28 -6.92 -2.76
N VAL A 32 -4.20 -6.65 -3.69
CA VAL A 32 -5.10 -5.48 -3.61
C VAL A 32 -5.95 -5.54 -2.35
N GLU A 33 -6.50 -6.71 -2.02
CA GLU A 33 -7.29 -6.90 -0.79
C GLU A 33 -6.46 -6.60 0.47
N ALA A 34 -5.26 -7.17 0.57
CA ALA A 34 -4.38 -6.96 1.73
C ALA A 34 -3.97 -5.49 1.89
N VAL A 35 -3.67 -4.79 0.79
CA VAL A 35 -3.39 -3.34 0.80
C VAL A 35 -4.61 -2.55 1.28
N LYS A 36 -5.80 -2.83 0.74
CA LYS A 36 -7.06 -2.16 1.14
C LYS A 36 -7.40 -2.43 2.61
N ASN A 37 -7.15 -3.65 3.10
CA ASN A 37 -7.38 -4.02 4.49
C ASN A 37 -6.52 -3.19 5.47
N LEU A 38 -5.23 -3.00 5.17
CA LEU A 38 -4.38 -2.16 6.01
C LEU A 38 -4.69 -0.66 5.85
N LEU A 39 -5.03 -0.21 4.65
CA LEU A 39 -5.48 1.16 4.38
C LEU A 39 -6.75 1.51 5.18
N ALA A 40 -7.73 0.60 5.22
CA ALA A 40 -8.96 0.79 6.00
C ALA A 40 -8.70 0.87 7.52
N LYS A 41 -7.72 0.11 8.04
CA LYS A 41 -7.28 0.23 9.43
C LYS A 41 -6.62 1.58 9.71
N ALA A 42 -5.76 2.06 8.81
CA ALA A 42 -5.11 3.36 8.95
C ALA A 42 -6.13 4.51 8.93
N LYS A 43 -7.15 4.42 8.07
CA LYS A 43 -8.20 5.45 7.90
C LYS A 43 -8.90 5.82 9.20
N THR A 44 -9.14 4.86 10.09
CA THR A 44 -9.88 5.05 11.35
C THR A 44 -8.99 5.18 12.58
N ASP A 45 -7.66 5.08 12.41
CA ASP A 45 -6.71 5.11 13.49
C ASP A 45 -6.06 6.49 13.63
N SER A 46 -6.39 7.22 14.70
CA SER A 46 -5.77 8.51 15.04
C SER A 46 -4.59 8.40 16.01
N ASN A 47 -4.20 7.19 16.43
CA ASN A 47 -3.10 7.00 17.36
C ASN A 47 -1.75 7.27 16.69
N LYS A 48 -1.06 8.32 17.17
CA LYS A 48 0.27 8.75 16.70
C LYS A 48 1.37 7.70 16.93
N ASP A 49 1.19 6.79 17.88
CA ASP A 49 2.19 5.77 18.23
C ASP A 49 2.02 4.50 17.38
N ASN A 50 0.95 4.41 16.58
CA ASN A 50 0.80 3.38 15.54
C ASN A 50 1.45 3.88 14.25
N VAL A 51 2.30 3.06 13.63
CA VAL A 51 2.97 3.35 12.35
C VAL A 51 2.50 2.32 11.34
N TYR A 52 2.08 2.78 10.17
CA TYR A 52 1.56 1.93 9.10
C TYR A 52 2.55 1.95 7.92
N VAL A 53 2.98 0.78 7.47
CA VAL A 53 3.80 0.60 6.27
C VAL A 53 3.11 -0.41 5.36
N ASN A 54 2.71 0.01 4.17
CA ASN A 54 1.86 -0.77 3.29
C ASN A 54 2.53 -0.89 1.91
N PHE A 55 3.04 -2.08 1.59
CA PHE A 55 3.71 -2.32 0.32
C PHE A 55 2.67 -2.66 -0.76
N LEU A 56 2.61 -1.86 -1.83
CA LEU A 56 1.85 -2.19 -3.03
C LEU A 56 2.65 -3.11 -3.97
N SER A 57 3.97 -3.05 -3.87
CA SER A 57 4.91 -3.88 -4.65
C SER A 57 4.67 -5.37 -4.43
N VAL A 58 4.87 -6.14 -5.51
CA VAL A 58 4.69 -7.60 -5.54
C VAL A 58 5.74 -8.23 -6.45
N ALA A 59 6.18 -9.43 -6.10
CA ALA A 59 7.16 -10.17 -6.87
C ALA A 59 6.61 -10.57 -8.25
N SER A 60 7.48 -10.57 -9.25
CA SER A 60 7.15 -11.05 -10.59
C SER A 60 6.85 -12.55 -10.59
N GLY A 61 5.85 -12.96 -11.38
CA GLY A 61 5.52 -14.37 -11.62
C GLY A 61 6.45 -15.08 -12.62
N GLY A 62 7.51 -14.42 -13.10
CA GLY A 62 8.51 -15.00 -14.01
C GLY A 62 8.18 -14.89 -15.50
N SER A 63 7.13 -14.15 -15.87
CA SER A 63 6.77 -13.86 -17.27
C SER A 63 6.66 -12.34 -17.51
N ALA A 64 6.72 -11.90 -18.76
CA ALA A 64 6.54 -10.48 -19.11
C ALA A 64 5.14 -9.96 -18.70
N PHE A 65 4.11 -10.79 -18.86
CA PHE A 65 2.73 -10.48 -18.45
C PHE A 65 2.55 -10.43 -16.93
N ASN A 66 3.38 -11.14 -16.17
CA ASN A 66 3.40 -11.09 -14.71
C ASN A 66 4.63 -10.34 -14.18
N SER A 67 5.11 -9.35 -14.94
CA SER A 67 6.22 -8.48 -14.50
C SER A 67 5.76 -7.56 -13.38
N THR A 68 6.70 -7.08 -12.56
CA THR A 68 6.40 -6.09 -11.50
C THR A 68 5.75 -4.83 -12.08
N TYR A 69 6.15 -4.44 -13.29
CA TYR A 69 5.53 -3.32 -14.02
C TYR A 69 4.07 -3.59 -14.37
N ASN A 70 3.75 -4.79 -14.86
CA ASN A 70 2.37 -5.15 -15.18
C ASN A 70 1.48 -5.17 -13.92
N TYR A 71 1.97 -5.71 -12.81
CA TYR A 71 1.24 -5.61 -11.55
C TYR A 71 1.06 -4.16 -11.10
N ALA A 72 2.12 -3.35 -11.12
CA ALA A 72 2.06 -1.95 -10.73
C ALA A 72 1.07 -1.15 -11.59
N SER A 73 0.96 -1.42 -12.89
CA SER A 73 0.02 -0.74 -13.79
C SER A 73 -1.46 -0.99 -13.51
N HIS A 74 -1.77 -1.98 -12.65
CA HIS A 74 -3.13 -2.25 -12.21
C HIS A 74 -3.32 -1.90 -10.73
N ILE A 75 -2.36 -2.28 -9.87
CA ILE A 75 -2.43 -2.05 -8.42
C ILE A 75 -2.39 -0.56 -8.09
N ASN A 76 -1.45 0.19 -8.67
CA ASN A 76 -1.28 1.60 -8.33
C ASN A 76 -2.55 2.42 -8.66
N PRO A 77 -3.13 2.35 -9.87
CA PRO A 77 -4.40 3.01 -10.17
C PRO A 77 -5.57 2.62 -9.26
N GLU A 78 -5.72 1.33 -8.97
CA GLU A 78 -6.84 0.82 -8.15
C GLU A 78 -6.76 1.36 -6.71
N ILE A 79 -5.56 1.40 -6.13
CA ILE A 79 -5.35 1.95 -4.79
C ILE A 79 -5.41 3.48 -4.82
N ALA A 80 -4.92 4.14 -5.85
CA ALA A 80 -4.99 5.60 -6.02
C ALA A 80 -6.45 6.07 -6.03
N LYS A 81 -7.29 5.43 -6.84
CA LYS A 81 -8.74 5.66 -6.87
C LYS A 81 -9.38 5.48 -5.49
N THR A 82 -9.00 4.41 -4.78
CA THR A 82 -9.50 4.14 -3.42
C THR A 82 -9.11 5.26 -2.44
N ILE A 83 -7.90 5.79 -2.53
CA ILE A 83 -7.44 6.91 -1.69
C ILE A 83 -8.22 8.19 -2.02
N LYS A 84 -8.38 8.49 -3.31
CA LYS A 84 -9.14 9.63 -3.80
C LYS A 84 -10.58 9.64 -3.27
N GLU A 85 -11.27 8.50 -3.39
CA GLU A 85 -12.66 8.32 -2.91
C GLU A 85 -12.78 8.46 -1.37
N ASN A 86 -11.70 8.17 -0.64
CA ASN A 86 -11.65 8.36 0.81
C ASN A 86 -11.41 9.82 1.23
N GLY A 87 -10.99 10.69 0.31
CA GLY A 87 -10.65 12.09 0.56
C GLY A 87 -9.48 12.25 1.55
N LYS A 88 -9.54 13.30 2.38
CA LYS A 88 -8.49 13.64 3.35
C LYS A 88 -8.51 12.69 4.56
N ALA A 89 -7.87 11.53 4.42
CA ALA A 89 -7.80 10.48 5.43
C ALA A 89 -6.36 9.98 5.66
N ARG A 90 -6.11 9.44 6.87
CA ARG A 90 -4.82 8.82 7.20
C ARG A 90 -4.63 7.53 6.38
N THR A 91 -3.55 7.45 5.63
CA THR A 91 -3.22 6.30 4.77
C THR A 91 -2.05 5.46 5.31
N GLY A 92 -1.17 6.08 6.11
CA GLY A 92 0.11 5.49 6.49
C GLY A 92 1.19 5.81 5.47
N TRP A 93 2.27 5.03 5.48
CA TRP A 93 3.29 5.09 4.43
C TRP A 93 3.03 3.98 3.42
N LEU A 94 2.79 4.37 2.17
CA LEU A 94 2.56 3.44 1.07
C LEU A 94 3.83 3.37 0.22
N ILE A 95 4.32 2.15 0.00
CA ILE A 95 5.55 1.89 -0.77
C ILE A 95 5.15 1.25 -2.09
N VAL A 96 5.55 1.86 -3.21
CA VAL A 96 5.05 1.51 -4.54
C VAL A 96 6.18 1.18 -5.51
N ASP A 97 5.92 0.24 -6.41
CA ASP A 97 6.76 0.04 -7.60
C ASP A 97 6.44 1.13 -8.64
N TYR A 98 7.46 1.54 -9.41
CA TYR A 98 7.38 2.54 -10.48
C TYR A 98 6.75 3.88 -10.02
N ALA A 99 7.17 4.38 -8.86
CA ALA A 99 6.73 5.68 -8.36
C ALA A 99 6.93 6.80 -9.40
N GLY A 100 5.85 7.56 -9.67
CA GLY A 100 5.84 8.65 -10.64
C GLY A 100 5.62 8.21 -12.09
N TYR A 101 5.35 6.93 -12.36
CA TYR A 101 4.95 6.47 -13.69
C TYR A 101 3.45 6.68 -13.92
N PRO A 102 3.04 7.55 -14.85
CA PRO A 102 1.63 7.78 -15.12
C PRO A 102 1.03 6.74 -16.07
N TRP A 103 -0.23 6.40 -15.87
CA TRP A 103 -1.05 5.69 -16.86
C TRP A 103 -2.20 6.60 -17.31
N PRO A 104 -2.24 7.03 -18.59
CA PRO A 104 -3.27 7.95 -19.07
C PRO A 104 -4.69 7.42 -18.79
N GLY A 105 -5.53 8.26 -18.19
CA GLY A 105 -6.92 7.91 -17.82
C GLY A 105 -7.07 7.27 -16.44
N TYR A 106 -5.99 7.11 -15.68
CA TYR A 106 -5.97 6.54 -14.34
C TYR A 106 -5.45 7.53 -13.30
N ASP A 107 -5.90 7.38 -12.04
CA ASP A 107 -5.40 8.16 -10.92
C ASP A 107 -3.94 7.78 -10.59
N ASP A 108 -3.11 8.78 -10.27
CA ASP A 108 -1.70 8.59 -9.92
C ASP A 108 -1.53 8.33 -8.41
N ILE A 109 -0.94 7.19 -8.05
CA ILE A 109 -0.80 6.77 -6.66
C ILE A 109 0.02 7.75 -5.81
N VAL A 110 1.09 8.33 -6.37
CA VAL A 110 1.96 9.25 -5.64
C VAL A 110 1.20 10.54 -5.32
N SER A 111 0.52 11.10 -6.33
CA SER A 111 -0.29 12.31 -6.20
C SER A 111 -1.42 12.11 -5.19
N GLU A 112 -2.18 11.02 -5.28
CA GLU A 112 -3.31 10.77 -4.37
C GLU A 112 -2.85 10.53 -2.92
N ILE A 113 -1.66 9.92 -2.69
CA ILE A 113 -1.06 9.82 -1.35
C ILE A 113 -0.68 11.21 -0.80
N ILE A 114 -0.05 12.06 -1.62
CA ILE A 114 0.30 13.44 -1.23
C ILE A 114 -0.97 14.21 -0.87
N ASP A 115 -1.96 14.15 -1.75
CA ASP A 115 -3.23 14.86 -1.62
C ASP A 115 -4.13 14.30 -0.52
N SER A 116 -3.88 13.13 0.05
CA SER A 116 -4.65 12.62 1.19
C SER A 116 -4.33 13.32 2.52
N ASN A 117 -3.21 14.06 2.60
CA ASN A 117 -2.80 14.78 3.80
C ASN A 117 -3.69 16.01 4.07
N LYS A 118 -4.11 16.18 5.32
CA LYS A 118 -4.92 17.34 5.80
C LYS A 118 -4.09 18.58 5.97
#